data_AF-A0A845HXB5-F1
#
_entry.id   AF-A0A845HXB5-F1
#
_cell.length_a   1.000
_cell.length_b   1.000
_cell.length_c   1.000
_cell.angle_alpha   90.00
_cell.angle_beta   90.00
_cell.angle_gamma   90.00
#
_symmetry.space_group_name_H-M   'P 1'
#
loop_
_entity.id
_entity.type
_entity.pdbx_description
1 polymer ?
#
loop_
_entity_poly.entity_id
_entity_poly.type
_entity_poly.pdbx_seq_one_letter_code
_entity_poly.pdbx_strand_id
1 'polypeptide(L)'
;MLKSMLVLSLSLSTAIAAHAATDCSVPPLGQSDKSAPVAEAAKRLRATDPCKVVPGLSGKSLGSVWAGLLSTKKTGGRRLEPAIPDGMPNGTVLAGSAGVHFDLRAVAGEGIRSFLLARGAQTLATPANGALEFDVPVSGGDAYQWTLVTRVATYHGEYTLADAAERQEVEQQLAQLDKAGLDPVARLLYQAAIYDDANLFVERDRVYAQLRAMLAL
;
A
#
# COMPACT_ATOMS: atom_id res chain seq x y z
N MET A 1 -23.16 -29.49 61.50
CA MET A 1 -24.26 -29.48 60.52
C MET A 1 -23.75 -28.82 59.24
N LEU A 2 -23.54 -29.60 58.18
CA LEU A 2 -23.25 -29.12 56.82
C LEU A 2 -24.54 -28.59 56.17
N LYS A 3 -24.46 -27.46 55.46
CA LYS A 3 -25.37 -27.01 54.38
C LYS A 3 -24.60 -25.91 53.60
N SER A 4 -24.12 -26.22 52.39
CA SER A 4 -24.71 -25.83 51.08
C SER A 4 -24.71 -24.32 50.85
N MET A 5 -24.34 -23.72 49.72
CA MET A 5 -23.96 -24.18 48.37
C MET A 5 -23.63 -22.92 47.52
N LEU A 6 -22.89 -23.12 46.42
CA LEU A 6 -22.85 -22.33 45.14
C LEU A 6 -22.45 -20.84 45.18
N VAL A 7 -21.29 -20.45 44.65
CA VAL A 7 -20.96 -20.25 43.21
C VAL A 7 -21.93 -19.27 42.52
N LEU A 8 -21.51 -18.00 42.44
CA LEU A 8 -21.91 -17.07 41.38
C LEU A 8 -20.64 -16.57 40.67
N SER A 9 -20.25 -17.33 39.67
CA SER A 9 -19.36 -16.91 38.60
C SER A 9 -20.14 -16.98 37.29
N LEU A 10 -19.73 -16.14 36.33
CA LEU A 10 -20.29 -15.93 34.98
C LEU A 10 -21.41 -14.89 34.92
N SER A 11 -21.12 -13.73 34.33
CA SER A 11 -21.24 -13.58 32.87
C SER A 11 -21.10 -12.11 32.47
N LEU A 12 -19.92 -11.68 32.03
CA LEU A 12 -19.76 -10.37 31.39
C LEU A 12 -18.61 -10.39 30.37
N SER A 13 -18.72 -11.18 29.30
CA SER A 13 -17.71 -11.17 28.23
C SER A 13 -18.23 -11.59 26.85
N THR A 14 -19.46 -11.23 26.46
CA THR A 14 -20.01 -11.59 25.12
C THR A 14 -20.24 -10.41 24.18
N ALA A 15 -19.87 -9.17 24.53
CA ALA A 15 -20.12 -8.01 23.65
C ALA A 15 -18.99 -7.66 22.66
N ILE A 16 -17.79 -8.25 22.78
CA ILE A 16 -16.63 -7.88 21.95
C ILE A 16 -16.51 -8.77 20.68
N ALA A 17 -17.08 -9.98 20.68
CA ALA A 17 -16.93 -10.92 19.57
C ALA A 17 -17.76 -10.58 18.31
N ALA A 18 -18.89 -9.87 18.46
CA ALA A 18 -19.77 -9.55 17.32
C ALA A 18 -19.24 -8.40 16.44
N HIS A 19 -18.49 -7.44 17.02
CA HIS A 19 -17.88 -6.34 16.29
C HIS A 19 -16.63 -6.80 15.53
N ALA A 20 -15.84 -7.72 16.09
CA ALA A 20 -14.69 -8.30 15.38
C ALA A 20 -15.11 -9.14 14.16
N ALA A 21 -16.23 -9.87 14.24
CA ALA A 21 -16.67 -10.77 13.16
C ALA A 21 -17.17 -10.03 11.90
N THR A 22 -17.71 -8.82 12.04
CA THR A 22 -18.17 -8.01 10.88
C THR A 22 -17.02 -7.30 10.17
N ASP A 23 -15.93 -7.03 10.87
CA ASP A 23 -14.72 -6.44 10.28
C ASP A 23 -13.87 -7.47 9.51
N CYS A 24 -14.14 -8.77 9.66
CA CYS A 24 -13.34 -9.82 9.01
C CYS A 24 -13.88 -10.28 7.65
N SER A 25 -15.13 -9.99 7.28
CA SER A 25 -15.67 -10.39 5.97
C SER A 25 -15.34 -9.38 4.89
N VAL A 26 -14.97 -9.85 3.69
CA VAL A 26 -14.79 -8.98 2.52
C VAL A 26 -16.14 -8.35 2.13
N PRO A 27 -16.25 -7.01 2.08
CA PRO A 27 -17.49 -6.32 1.75
C PRO A 27 -17.90 -6.56 0.28
N PRO A 28 -19.12 -6.18 -0.12
CA PRO A 28 -19.54 -6.22 -1.51
C PRO A 28 -18.58 -5.44 -2.42
N LEU A 29 -17.89 -6.17 -3.30
CA LEU A 29 -16.95 -5.62 -4.27
C LEU A 29 -17.70 -5.09 -5.50
N GLY A 30 -17.96 -3.79 -5.56
CA GLY A 30 -18.64 -3.14 -6.69
C GLY A 30 -17.81 -3.21 -7.98
N GLN A 31 -18.46 -3.15 -9.15
CA GLN A 31 -17.83 -3.29 -10.48
C GLN A 31 -17.08 -4.62 -10.69
N SER A 32 -17.39 -5.65 -9.88
CA SER A 32 -16.76 -6.97 -10.01
C SER A 32 -17.03 -7.65 -11.35
N ASP A 33 -18.13 -7.31 -12.00
CA ASP A 33 -18.61 -7.85 -13.27
C ASP A 33 -18.08 -7.11 -14.51
N LYS A 34 -17.21 -6.11 -14.34
CA LYS A 34 -16.68 -5.28 -15.45
C LYS A 34 -15.93 -6.10 -16.50
N SER A 35 -15.25 -7.18 -16.10
CA SER A 35 -14.57 -8.11 -17.01
C SER A 35 -14.42 -9.48 -16.35
N ALA A 36 -14.19 -10.53 -17.16
CA ALA A 36 -13.99 -11.88 -16.63
C ALA A 36 -12.80 -11.99 -15.67
N PRO A 37 -11.62 -11.39 -15.92
CA PRO A 37 -10.51 -11.36 -14.96
C PRO A 37 -10.89 -10.69 -13.63
N VAL A 38 -11.62 -9.58 -13.68
CA VAL A 38 -12.05 -8.84 -12.48
C VAL A 38 -13.08 -9.64 -11.69
N ALA A 39 -14.03 -10.32 -12.37
CA ALA A 39 -15.02 -11.15 -11.71
C ALA A 39 -14.40 -12.35 -10.98
N GLU A 40 -13.42 -12.99 -11.61
CA GLU A 40 -12.69 -14.09 -11.01
C GLU A 40 -11.85 -13.62 -9.81
N ALA A 41 -11.17 -12.47 -9.92
CA ALA A 41 -10.44 -11.86 -8.80
C ALA A 41 -11.38 -11.55 -7.61
N ALA A 42 -12.55 -10.96 -7.88
CA ALA A 42 -13.55 -10.66 -6.85
C ALA A 42 -14.06 -11.92 -6.16
N LYS A 43 -14.31 -12.99 -6.93
CA LYS A 43 -14.77 -14.28 -6.42
C LYS A 43 -13.73 -14.90 -5.48
N ARG A 44 -12.46 -14.92 -5.90
CA ARG A 44 -11.35 -15.43 -5.09
C ARG A 44 -11.17 -14.64 -3.81
N LEU A 45 -11.21 -13.31 -3.89
CA LEU A 45 -11.07 -12.47 -2.71
C LEU A 45 -12.19 -12.71 -1.70
N ARG A 46 -13.45 -12.81 -2.14
CA ARG A 46 -14.60 -13.12 -1.27
C ARG A 46 -14.55 -14.52 -0.64
N ALA A 47 -13.78 -15.45 -1.21
CA ALA A 47 -13.62 -16.79 -0.66
C ALA A 47 -12.59 -16.84 0.50
N THR A 48 -11.91 -15.73 0.79
CA THR A 48 -10.94 -15.63 1.88
C THR A 48 -11.55 -15.06 3.16
N ASP A 49 -10.89 -15.34 4.29
CA ASP A 49 -11.20 -14.74 5.60
C ASP A 49 -10.01 -13.84 6.01
N PRO A 50 -10.07 -12.53 5.72
CA PRO A 50 -8.99 -11.57 5.92
C PRO A 50 -8.28 -11.67 7.27
N CYS A 51 -9.04 -11.78 8.35
CA CYS A 51 -8.48 -11.87 9.70
C CYS A 51 -7.70 -13.16 9.96
N LYS A 52 -8.00 -14.24 9.23
CA LYS A 52 -7.22 -15.49 9.28
C LYS A 52 -6.02 -15.47 8.36
N VAL A 53 -6.12 -14.77 7.22
CA VAL A 53 -5.00 -14.62 6.28
C VAL A 53 -3.92 -13.75 6.91
N VAL A 54 -4.29 -12.55 7.37
CA VAL A 54 -3.38 -11.57 7.98
C VAL A 54 -4.03 -11.02 9.27
N PRO A 55 -3.52 -11.38 10.46
CA PRO A 55 -4.00 -10.83 11.72
C PRO A 55 -3.91 -9.29 11.73
N GLY A 56 -4.99 -8.63 12.13
CA GLY A 56 -5.08 -7.17 12.16
C GLY A 56 -5.61 -6.53 10.88
N LEU A 57 -5.63 -7.25 9.75
CA LEU A 57 -6.18 -6.72 8.50
C LEU A 57 -7.72 -6.88 8.46
N SER A 58 -8.42 -5.78 8.18
CA SER A 58 -9.88 -5.79 8.07
C SER A 58 -10.35 -6.06 6.64
N GLY A 59 -11.53 -6.64 6.50
CA GLY A 59 -12.25 -6.73 5.22
C GLY A 59 -12.58 -5.36 4.63
N LYS A 60 -12.78 -4.33 5.45
CA LYS A 60 -13.02 -2.95 4.97
C LYS A 60 -11.83 -2.42 4.18
N SER A 61 -10.62 -2.69 4.62
CA SER A 61 -9.37 -2.32 3.93
C SER A 61 -9.33 -2.92 2.53
N LEU A 62 -9.68 -4.21 2.39
CA LEU A 62 -9.80 -4.85 1.08
C LEU A 62 -10.89 -4.23 0.20
N GLY A 63 -12.01 -3.79 0.79
CA GLY A 63 -13.06 -3.05 0.08
C GLY A 63 -12.58 -1.69 -0.44
N SER A 64 -11.84 -0.94 0.40
CA SER A 64 -11.20 0.35 0.04
C SER A 64 -10.25 0.15 -1.13
N VAL A 65 -9.37 -0.86 -1.02
CA VAL A 65 -8.38 -1.19 -2.05
C VAL A 65 -9.03 -1.61 -3.36
N TRP A 66 -10.07 -2.42 -3.30
CA TRP A 66 -10.85 -2.79 -4.48
C TRP A 66 -11.45 -1.58 -5.20
N ALA A 67 -12.06 -0.66 -4.44
CA ALA A 67 -12.63 0.56 -4.98
C ALA A 67 -11.55 1.49 -5.56
N GLY A 68 -10.40 1.61 -4.90
CA GLY A 68 -9.26 2.39 -5.36
C GLY A 68 -8.65 1.84 -6.66
N LEU A 69 -8.48 0.53 -6.75
CA LEU A 69 -7.96 -0.14 -7.95
C LEU A 69 -8.83 0.16 -9.19
N LEU A 70 -10.15 0.09 -9.03
CA LEU A 70 -11.12 0.27 -10.12
C LEU A 70 -11.53 1.73 -10.35
N SER A 71 -11.14 2.65 -9.47
CA SER A 71 -11.45 4.07 -9.64
C SER A 71 -10.70 4.64 -10.84
N THR A 72 -11.44 5.17 -11.81
CA THR A 72 -10.90 5.94 -12.94
C THR A 72 -10.91 7.44 -12.69
N LYS A 73 -11.35 7.88 -11.50
CA LYS A 73 -11.55 9.31 -11.21
C LYS A 73 -10.21 10.00 -10.97
N LYS A 74 -9.74 10.77 -11.95
CA LYS A 74 -8.85 11.91 -11.71
C LYS A 74 -9.64 12.93 -10.88
N THR A 75 -9.21 13.23 -9.66
CA THR A 75 -9.81 14.29 -8.83
C THR A 75 -9.69 15.62 -9.60
N GLY A 76 -10.81 16.11 -10.12
CA GLY A 76 -10.89 17.32 -10.93
C GLY A 76 -10.60 18.56 -10.10
N GLY A 77 -9.42 19.15 -10.34
CA GLY A 77 -9.03 20.48 -9.92
C GLY A 77 -7.86 20.91 -10.80
N ARG A 78 -7.76 22.21 -11.12
CA ARG A 78 -6.52 22.75 -11.73
C ARG A 78 -5.40 22.53 -10.71
N ARG A 79 -4.61 21.48 -10.88
CA ARG A 79 -3.36 21.36 -10.14
C ARG A 79 -2.41 22.38 -10.75
N LEU A 80 -1.99 23.35 -9.94
CA LEU A 80 -0.98 24.34 -10.32
C LEU A 80 0.39 23.68 -10.50
N GLU A 81 0.58 22.50 -9.90
CA GLU A 81 1.76 21.65 -10.03
C GLU A 81 1.42 20.35 -10.78
N PRO A 82 2.35 19.81 -11.59
CA PRO A 82 2.19 18.49 -12.18
C PRO A 82 1.94 17.43 -11.11
N ALA A 83 1.11 16.44 -11.43
CA ALA A 83 0.98 15.28 -10.54
C ALA A 83 2.34 14.58 -10.42
N ILE A 84 2.66 14.10 -9.21
CA ILE A 84 3.85 13.27 -8.99
C ILE A 84 3.79 12.07 -9.94
N PRO A 85 4.86 11.81 -10.72
CA PRO A 85 4.88 10.69 -11.63
C PRO A 85 4.73 9.34 -10.91
N ASP A 86 4.09 8.38 -11.56
CA ASP A 86 4.00 7.02 -11.05
C ASP A 86 5.40 6.45 -10.79
N GLY A 87 5.58 5.77 -9.66
CA GLY A 87 6.86 5.19 -9.25
C GLY A 87 7.73 6.09 -8.38
N MET A 88 7.41 7.38 -8.27
CA MET A 88 8.15 8.34 -7.44
C MET A 88 7.67 8.35 -5.98
N PRO A 89 8.59 8.34 -4.99
CA PRO A 89 8.21 8.34 -3.58
C PRO A 89 7.62 9.68 -3.15
N ASN A 90 6.59 9.64 -2.30
CA ASN A 90 5.96 10.81 -1.70
C ASN A 90 5.22 10.41 -0.42
N GLY A 91 5.22 11.28 0.61
CA GLY A 91 4.63 10.97 1.91
C GLY A 91 5.44 9.93 2.69
N THR A 92 4.79 9.04 3.42
CA THR A 92 5.47 7.95 4.12
C THR A 92 5.80 6.81 3.16
N VAL A 93 7.05 6.33 3.19
CA VAL A 93 7.51 5.22 2.34
C VAL A 93 8.30 4.17 3.12
N LEU A 94 8.34 2.95 2.59
CA LEU A 94 9.21 1.88 3.07
C LEU A 94 10.57 1.95 2.37
N ALA A 95 11.63 1.92 3.18
CA ALA A 95 12.96 1.61 2.68
C ALA A 95 13.14 0.09 2.61
N GLY A 96 13.50 -0.43 1.44
CA GLY A 96 13.96 -1.81 1.26
C GLY A 96 15.40 -1.98 1.75
N SER A 97 15.96 -3.18 1.56
CA SER A 97 17.35 -3.48 1.95
C SER A 97 18.40 -2.61 1.23
N ALA A 98 18.09 -2.13 0.03
CA ALA A 98 18.93 -1.21 -0.75
C ALA A 98 18.57 0.27 -0.55
N GLY A 99 17.52 0.57 0.24
CA GLY A 99 16.99 1.91 0.46
C GLY A 99 15.65 2.17 -0.26
N VAL A 100 15.40 3.42 -0.64
CA VAL A 100 14.16 3.82 -1.31
C VAL A 100 14.34 3.76 -2.82
N HIS A 101 13.41 3.04 -3.48
CA HIS A 101 13.40 2.88 -4.92
C HIS A 101 12.80 4.10 -5.62
N PHE A 102 13.41 4.52 -6.72
CA PHE A 102 12.92 5.54 -7.64
C PHE A 102 12.76 4.94 -9.04
N ASP A 103 11.60 5.16 -9.66
CA ASP A 103 11.30 4.75 -11.02
C ASP A 103 10.85 5.96 -11.85
N LEU A 104 11.66 6.30 -12.85
CA LEU A 104 11.46 7.45 -13.74
C LEU A 104 10.81 7.05 -15.07
N ARG A 105 10.45 5.77 -15.28
CA ARG A 105 9.92 5.27 -16.56
C ARG A 105 8.65 5.97 -17.00
N ALA A 106 7.80 6.36 -16.05
CA ALA A 106 6.55 7.09 -16.31
C ALA A 106 6.77 8.39 -17.09
N VAL A 107 7.95 9.01 -16.97
CA VAL A 107 8.31 10.28 -17.62
C VAL A 107 9.55 10.18 -18.51
N ALA A 108 10.04 8.97 -18.79
CA ALA A 108 11.23 8.77 -19.62
C ALA A 108 11.07 9.39 -21.02
N GLY A 109 9.87 9.33 -21.59
CA GLY A 109 9.53 9.94 -22.88
C GLY A 109 9.58 11.47 -22.91
N GLU A 110 9.57 12.13 -21.75
CA GLU A 110 9.68 13.59 -21.65
C GLU A 110 11.12 14.10 -21.80
N GLY A 111 12.11 13.20 -21.82
CA GLY A 111 13.53 13.56 -21.85
C GLY A 111 14.00 14.12 -20.51
N ILE A 112 14.45 13.23 -19.63
CA ILE A 112 14.98 13.57 -18.30
C ILE A 112 16.26 14.42 -18.46
N ARG A 113 16.31 15.56 -17.77
CA ARG A 113 17.47 16.48 -17.76
C ARG A 113 18.29 16.34 -16.48
N SER A 114 17.62 16.27 -15.34
CA SER A 114 18.28 16.12 -14.05
C SER A 114 17.34 15.55 -13.00
N PHE A 115 17.91 14.88 -12.02
CA PHE A 115 17.25 14.49 -10.79
C PHE A 115 18.15 14.86 -9.62
N LEU A 116 17.55 15.39 -8.56
CA LEU A 116 18.20 15.75 -7.32
C LEU A 116 17.41 15.12 -6.17
N LEU A 117 18.10 14.43 -5.26
CA LEU A 117 17.57 14.07 -3.95
C LEU A 117 18.37 14.79 -2.87
N ALA A 118 17.66 15.44 -1.95
CA ALA A 118 18.22 16.15 -0.83
C ALA A 118 17.62 15.66 0.49
N ARG A 119 18.40 15.82 1.56
CA ARG A 119 17.98 15.70 2.96
C ARG A 119 18.44 16.97 3.67
N GLY A 120 17.49 17.83 4.04
CA GLY A 120 17.81 19.18 4.49
C GLY A 120 18.68 19.92 3.47
N ALA A 121 19.82 20.46 3.89
CA ALA A 121 20.77 21.15 3.00
C ALA A 121 21.74 20.21 2.25
N GLN A 122 21.69 18.90 2.50
CA GLN A 122 22.63 17.93 1.93
C GLN A 122 22.04 17.28 0.67
N THR A 123 22.73 17.38 -0.45
CA THR A 123 22.46 16.58 -1.65
C THR A 123 22.95 15.14 -1.42
N LEU A 124 22.07 14.17 -1.61
CA LEU A 124 22.34 12.74 -1.39
C LEU A 124 22.58 11.95 -2.67
N ALA A 125 21.79 12.24 -3.71
CA ALA A 125 21.88 11.50 -4.96
C ALA A 125 21.58 12.38 -6.17
N THR A 126 22.35 12.11 -7.22
CA THR A 126 22.09 12.50 -8.60
C THR A 126 22.30 11.23 -9.42
N PRO A 127 21.26 10.62 -10.03
CA PRO A 127 21.43 9.38 -10.77
C PRO A 127 22.45 9.59 -11.88
N ALA A 128 23.23 8.54 -12.16
CA ALA A 128 24.10 8.52 -13.32
C ALA A 128 23.25 8.71 -14.59
N ASN A 129 23.78 9.47 -15.56
CA ASN A 129 23.08 9.80 -16.80
C ASN A 129 22.46 8.55 -17.44
N GLY A 130 21.12 8.53 -17.55
CA GLY A 130 20.36 7.48 -18.23
C GLY A 130 19.76 6.39 -17.33
N ALA A 131 20.05 6.35 -16.02
CA ALA A 131 19.36 5.44 -15.12
C ALA A 131 17.87 5.83 -14.98
N LEU A 132 16.98 4.91 -15.33
CA LEU A 132 15.53 5.09 -15.17
C LEU A 132 14.99 4.46 -13.89
N GLU A 133 15.73 3.54 -13.29
CA GLU A 133 15.38 2.88 -12.04
C GLU A 133 16.64 2.82 -11.17
N PHE A 134 16.52 3.19 -9.90
CA PHE A 134 17.63 3.15 -8.95
C PHE A 134 17.13 3.17 -7.51
N ASP A 135 17.94 2.60 -6.61
CA ASP A 135 17.71 2.65 -5.18
C ASP A 135 18.67 3.65 -4.54
N VAL A 136 18.15 4.45 -3.59
CA VAL A 136 18.97 5.38 -2.81
C VAL A 136 19.04 4.88 -1.37
N PRO A 137 20.24 4.61 -0.84
CA PRO A 137 20.43 4.36 0.58
C PRO A 137 19.94 5.55 1.42
N VAL A 138 19.13 5.26 2.43
CA VAL A 138 18.49 6.24 3.30
C VAL A 138 18.61 5.83 4.77
N SER A 139 18.41 6.77 5.68
CA SER A 139 18.47 6.58 7.13
C SER A 139 17.13 6.97 7.76
N GLY A 140 16.74 6.25 8.81
CA GLY A 140 15.48 6.53 9.52
C GLY A 140 15.47 7.88 10.23
N GLY A 141 14.29 8.50 10.30
CA GLY A 141 14.07 9.76 11.04
C GLY A 141 14.27 11.04 10.22
N ASP A 142 14.69 10.92 8.96
CA ASP A 142 14.94 12.04 8.08
C ASP A 142 13.76 12.32 7.13
N ALA A 143 13.57 13.59 6.76
CA ALA A 143 12.73 14.01 5.65
C ALA A 143 13.59 14.22 4.39
N TYR A 144 13.08 13.76 3.26
CA TYR A 144 13.76 13.73 1.99
C TYR A 144 12.96 14.50 0.95
N GLN A 145 13.63 15.31 0.16
CA GLN A 145 13.02 16.11 -0.91
C GLN A 145 13.70 15.78 -2.22
N TRP A 146 12.92 15.55 -3.26
CA TRP A 146 13.48 15.33 -4.59
C TRP A 146 12.91 16.31 -5.61
N THR A 147 13.70 16.55 -6.65
CA THR A 147 13.31 17.36 -7.80
C THR A 147 13.73 16.64 -9.07
N LEU A 148 12.79 16.49 -10.00
CA LEU A 148 13.00 15.86 -11.30
C LEU A 148 12.66 16.88 -12.40
N VAL A 149 13.64 17.20 -13.24
CA VAL A 149 13.47 18.12 -14.37
C VAL A 149 13.50 17.32 -15.66
N THR A 150 12.45 17.45 -16.48
CA THR A 150 12.37 16.88 -17.83
C THR A 150 12.41 18.01 -18.87
N ARG A 151 12.25 17.71 -20.17
CA ARG A 151 12.05 18.76 -21.19
C ARG A 151 10.63 19.33 -21.17
N VAL A 152 9.69 18.64 -20.52
CA VAL A 152 8.27 18.98 -20.54
C VAL A 152 7.84 19.67 -19.24
N ALA A 153 8.31 19.17 -18.09
CA ALA A 153 7.87 19.62 -16.78
C ALA A 153 8.98 19.53 -15.72
N THR A 154 8.71 20.14 -14.57
CA THR A 154 9.47 19.91 -13.33
C THR A 154 8.53 19.33 -12.29
N TYR A 155 8.99 18.26 -11.64
CA TYR A 155 8.28 17.54 -10.61
C TYR A 155 9.04 17.68 -9.30
N HIS A 156 8.29 17.75 -8.20
CA HIS A 156 8.83 17.78 -6.85
C HIS A 156 8.07 16.78 -5.99
N GLY A 157 8.73 16.26 -4.97
CA GLY A 157 8.09 15.45 -3.96
C GLY A 157 8.90 15.43 -2.68
N GLU A 158 8.21 15.08 -1.61
CA GLU A 158 8.79 14.97 -0.27
C GLU A 158 8.36 13.63 0.33
N TYR A 159 9.28 12.95 1.00
CA TYR A 159 8.96 11.73 1.70
C TYR A 159 9.69 11.60 3.04
N THR A 160 9.10 10.83 3.94
CA THR A 160 9.71 10.35 5.18
C THR A 160 9.71 8.84 5.17
N LEU A 161 10.62 8.23 5.91
CA LEU A 161 10.59 6.78 6.10
C LEU A 161 9.56 6.45 7.18
N ALA A 162 8.80 5.38 6.95
CA ALA A 162 8.02 4.73 8.01
C ALA A 162 8.92 4.43 9.21
N ASP A 163 8.38 4.63 10.41
CA ASP A 163 9.15 4.41 11.63
C ASP A 163 9.47 2.91 11.81
N ALA A 164 10.36 2.60 12.75
CA ALA A 164 10.80 1.22 12.93
C ALA A 164 9.68 0.26 13.38
N ALA A 165 8.72 0.75 14.17
CA ALA A 165 7.62 -0.07 14.67
C ALA A 165 6.60 -0.35 13.56
N GLU A 166 6.23 0.68 12.81
CA GLU A 166 5.34 0.58 11.64
C GLU A 166 5.93 -0.35 10.58
N ARG A 167 7.23 -0.19 10.25
CA ARG A 167 7.92 -1.10 9.33
C ARG A 167 7.89 -2.54 9.81
N GLN A 168 8.19 -2.76 11.09
CA GLN A 168 8.19 -4.09 11.67
C GLN A 168 6.80 -4.73 11.64
N GLU A 169 5.74 -3.96 11.85
CA GLU A 169 4.35 -4.44 11.76
C GLU A 169 4.00 -4.84 10.33
N VAL A 170 4.28 -3.97 9.36
CA VAL A 170 4.05 -4.25 7.93
C VAL A 170 4.84 -5.48 7.47
N GLU A 171 6.12 -5.60 7.85
CA GLU A 171 6.95 -6.77 7.53
C GLU A 171 6.36 -8.07 8.11
N GLN A 172 5.83 -8.04 9.33
CA GLN A 172 5.16 -9.20 9.94
C GLN A 172 3.89 -9.58 9.17
N GLN A 173 3.08 -8.59 8.79
CA GLN A 173 1.87 -8.83 8.01
C GLN A 173 2.19 -9.41 6.63
N LEU A 174 3.20 -8.88 5.93
CA LEU A 174 3.66 -9.41 4.65
C LEU A 174 4.23 -10.84 4.80
N ALA A 175 5.03 -11.10 5.83
CA ALA A 175 5.56 -12.44 6.09
C ALA A 175 4.45 -13.46 6.41
N GLN A 176 3.34 -13.02 7.00
CA GLN A 176 2.17 -13.85 7.24
C GLN A 176 1.36 -14.08 5.97
N LEU A 177 1.16 -13.04 5.15
CA LEU A 177 0.55 -13.15 3.83
C LEU A 177 1.29 -14.16 2.93
N ASP A 178 2.62 -14.16 2.99
CA ASP A 178 3.46 -15.08 2.20
C ASP A 178 3.23 -16.56 2.54
N LYS A 179 2.84 -16.85 3.78
CA LYS A 179 2.53 -18.20 4.25
C LYS A 179 1.10 -18.64 3.89
N ALA A 180 0.22 -17.72 3.51
CA ALA A 180 -1.19 -18.02 3.28
C ALA A 180 -1.47 -18.77 1.96
N GLY A 181 -0.47 -18.87 1.07
CA GLY A 181 -0.60 -19.64 -0.17
C GLY A 181 -1.68 -19.12 -1.14
N LEU A 182 -1.97 -17.81 -1.08
CA LEU A 182 -2.96 -17.17 -1.93
C LEU A 182 -2.52 -17.16 -3.41
N ASP A 183 -3.50 -17.11 -4.31
CA ASP A 183 -3.20 -16.87 -5.72
C ASP A 183 -2.60 -15.48 -5.92
N PRO A 184 -1.79 -15.27 -6.98
CA PRO A 184 -1.02 -14.03 -7.14
C PRO A 184 -1.85 -12.74 -7.10
N VAL A 185 -3.06 -12.74 -7.69
CA VAL A 185 -3.94 -11.56 -7.69
C VAL A 185 -4.49 -11.28 -6.30
N ALA A 186 -4.99 -12.30 -5.60
CA ALA A 186 -5.45 -12.11 -4.22
C ALA A 186 -4.31 -11.68 -3.30
N ARG A 187 -3.12 -12.28 -3.43
CA ARG A 187 -1.93 -11.88 -2.67
C ARG A 187 -1.63 -10.39 -2.87
N LEU A 188 -1.63 -9.90 -4.12
CA LEU A 188 -1.38 -8.48 -4.40
C LEU A 188 -2.50 -7.57 -3.83
N LEU A 189 -3.77 -7.99 -3.87
CA LEU A 189 -4.86 -7.23 -3.25
C LEU A 189 -4.69 -7.11 -1.72
N TYR A 190 -4.29 -8.18 -1.05
CA TYR A 190 -3.95 -8.17 0.38
C TYR A 190 -2.74 -7.29 0.67
N GLN A 191 -1.70 -7.39 -0.16
CA GLN A 191 -0.50 -6.56 -0.02
C GLN A 191 -0.83 -5.07 -0.15
N ALA A 192 -1.66 -4.71 -1.13
CA ALA A 192 -2.14 -3.33 -1.28
C ALA A 192 -2.95 -2.88 -0.05
N ALA A 193 -3.75 -3.75 0.56
CA ALA A 193 -4.52 -3.40 1.77
C ALA A 193 -3.64 -3.21 3.01
N ILE A 194 -2.60 -4.02 3.17
CA ILE A 194 -1.58 -3.82 4.22
C ILE A 194 -0.94 -2.44 4.07
N TYR A 195 -0.55 -2.06 2.85
CA TYR A 195 0.03 -0.74 2.59
C TYR A 195 -0.99 0.40 2.75
N ASP A 196 -2.25 0.21 2.37
CA ASP A 196 -3.32 1.22 2.54
C ASP A 196 -3.56 1.52 4.02
N ASP A 197 -3.67 0.48 4.87
CA ASP A 197 -3.87 0.62 6.32
C ASP A 197 -2.69 1.31 7.01
N ALA A 198 -1.47 1.08 6.53
CA ALA A 198 -0.25 1.73 6.99
C ALA A 198 0.00 3.11 6.34
N ASN A 199 -0.94 3.66 5.55
CA ASN A 199 -0.76 4.93 4.81
C ASN A 199 0.47 4.96 3.87
N LEU A 200 0.94 3.80 3.43
CA LEU A 200 2.05 3.59 2.50
C LEU A 200 1.56 3.63 1.05
N PHE A 201 1.08 4.81 0.65
CA PHE A 201 0.35 4.96 -0.62
C PHE A 201 1.22 4.73 -1.85
N VAL A 202 2.53 4.99 -1.78
CA VAL A 202 3.46 4.75 -2.89
C VAL A 202 3.58 3.26 -3.16
N GLU A 203 3.77 2.45 -2.11
CA GLU A 203 3.85 1.01 -2.19
C GLU A 203 2.53 0.41 -2.67
N ARG A 204 1.40 0.89 -2.15
CA ARG A 204 0.06 0.51 -2.62
C ARG A 204 -0.12 0.80 -4.11
N ASP A 205 0.24 1.99 -4.57
CA ASP A 205 0.03 2.40 -5.96
C ASP A 205 0.95 1.64 -6.94
N ARG A 206 2.16 1.26 -6.50
CA ARG A 206 3.01 0.29 -7.25
C ARG A 206 2.32 -1.06 -7.40
N VAL A 207 1.68 -1.56 -6.35
CA VAL A 207 0.90 -2.81 -6.41
C VAL A 207 -0.32 -2.63 -7.31
N TYR A 208 -0.98 -1.46 -7.32
CA TYR A 208 -2.06 -1.17 -8.27
C TYR A 208 -1.61 -1.20 -9.72
N ALA A 209 -0.44 -0.66 -10.05
CA ALA A 209 0.09 -0.71 -11.41
C ALA A 209 0.24 -2.18 -11.88
N GLN A 210 0.77 -3.05 -11.01
CA GLN A 210 0.87 -4.48 -11.29
C GLN A 210 -0.50 -5.15 -11.45
N LEU A 211 -1.43 -4.90 -10.52
CA LEU A 211 -2.79 -5.44 -10.57
C LEU A 211 -3.53 -5.01 -11.82
N ARG A 212 -3.43 -3.74 -12.24
CA ARG A 212 -4.06 -3.24 -13.46
C ARG A 212 -3.51 -3.92 -14.70
N ALA A 213 -2.20 -4.13 -14.77
CA ALA A 213 -1.59 -4.90 -15.86
C ALA A 213 -2.10 -6.35 -15.90
N MET A 214 -2.19 -7.03 -14.74
CA MET A 214 -2.66 -8.41 -14.64
C MET A 214 -4.16 -8.57 -14.96
N LEU A 215 -4.97 -7.57 -14.62
CA LEU A 215 -6.42 -7.59 -14.80
C LEU A 215 -6.90 -6.91 -16.09
N ALA A 216 -5.96 -6.40 -16.90
CA ALA A 216 -6.23 -5.63 -18.12
C ALA A 216 -7.18 -4.44 -17.88
N LEU A 217 -6.88 -3.65 -16.83
CA LEU A 217 -7.64 -2.48 -16.41
C LEU A 217 -7.09 -1.16 -16.97
#